data_AF-A0A7V8YWN4-F1
#
_entry.id   AF-A0A7V8YWN4-F1
#
_cell.length_a   1.000
_cell.length_b   1.000
_cell.length_c   1.000
_cell.angle_alpha   90.00
_cell.angle_beta   90.00
_cell.angle_gamma   90.00
#
_symmetry.space_group_name_H-M   'P 1'
#
loop_
_entity.id
_entity.type
_entity.pdbx_description
1 polymer ?
#
loop_
_entity_poly.entity_id
_entity_poly.type
_entity_poly.pdbx_seq_one_letter_code
_entity_poly.pdbx_strand_id
1 'polypeptide(L)'
;MKDLKTRIKKGCGGLFYISETDAKIFPFFGSRVQAGVCSTLVSELGLSENIEINEISVEEFFERATKINDWHGENEKQNAKRFAALKQLLEENLTDLKVIRIGTILIDVFVVGIDG
;
A
#
# COMPACT_ATOMS: atom_id res chain seq x y z
N MET A 1 -18.80 8.52 14.15
CA MET A 1 -18.04 8.10 12.95
C MET A 1 -16.64 7.67 13.38
N LYS A 2 -16.15 6.51 12.96
CA LYS A 2 -14.76 6.10 13.25
C LYS A 2 -13.83 6.81 12.27
N ASP A 3 -12.81 7.48 12.81
CA ASP A 3 -11.71 8.12 12.08
C ASP A 3 -11.08 7.19 11.02
N LEU A 4 -10.86 7.68 9.80
CA LEU A 4 -10.33 6.90 8.67
C LEU A 4 -8.95 6.32 8.99
N LYS A 5 -8.08 7.10 9.65
CA LYS A 5 -6.75 6.64 10.05
C LYS A 5 -6.83 5.43 10.97
N THR A 6 -7.81 5.39 11.87
CA THR A 6 -8.09 4.25 12.74
C THR A 6 -8.56 3.02 11.97
N ARG A 7 -9.37 3.19 10.92
CA ARG A 7 -9.81 2.08 10.05
C ARG A 7 -8.63 1.49 9.26
N ILE A 8 -7.79 2.36 8.69
CA ILE A 8 -6.57 1.95 7.96
C ILE A 8 -5.61 1.19 8.89
N LYS A 9 -5.33 1.73 10.09
CA LYS A 9 -4.47 1.05 11.08
C LYS A 9 -4.97 -0.35 11.41
N LYS A 10 -6.28 -0.53 11.57
CA LYS A 10 -6.88 -1.84 11.84
C LYS A 10 -6.79 -2.78 10.64
N GLY A 11 -7.00 -2.27 9.42
CA GLY A 11 -6.86 -3.06 8.19
C GLY A 11 -5.46 -3.62 8.02
N CYS A 12 -4.44 -2.81 8.28
CA CYS A 12 -3.02 -3.21 8.16
C CYS A 12 -2.53 -4.11 9.30
N GLY A 13 -3.18 -4.10 10.48
CA GLY A 13 -2.68 -4.79 11.67
C GLY A 13 -2.53 -6.29 11.49
N GLY A 14 -1.30 -6.81 11.41
CA GLY A 14 -1.04 -8.23 11.18
C GLY A 14 -1.35 -8.69 9.74
N LEU A 15 -1.25 -7.78 8.77
CA LEU A 15 -1.34 -8.07 7.35
C LEU A 15 0.08 -8.21 6.77
N PHE A 16 0.29 -9.22 5.91
CA PHE A 16 1.60 -9.52 5.33
C PHE A 16 1.50 -9.61 3.81
N TYR A 17 2.28 -8.82 3.08
CA TYR A 17 2.45 -9.00 1.66
C TYR A 17 3.30 -10.24 1.40
N ILE A 18 2.67 -11.27 0.85
CA ILE A 18 3.31 -12.55 0.55
C ILE A 18 4.16 -12.38 -0.71
N SER A 19 5.47 -12.52 -0.54
CA SER A 19 6.49 -12.49 -1.59
C SER A 19 7.54 -13.56 -1.29
N GLU A 20 8.79 -13.37 -1.70
CA GLU A 20 9.87 -14.30 -1.32
C GLU A 20 10.19 -14.29 0.18
N THR A 21 9.91 -13.19 0.90
CA THR A 21 10.33 -13.01 2.30
C THR A 21 9.23 -12.50 3.23
N ASP A 22 7.94 -12.58 2.85
CA ASP A 22 6.79 -12.08 3.61
C ASP A 22 6.99 -10.71 4.29
N ALA A 23 6.54 -9.63 3.64
CA ALA A 23 6.71 -8.28 4.16
C ALA A 23 5.51 -7.83 5.02
N LYS A 24 5.76 -7.29 6.22
CA LYS A 24 4.70 -6.67 7.04
C LYS A 24 4.18 -5.39 6.38
N ILE A 25 2.87 -5.17 6.47
CA ILE A 25 2.24 -3.91 6.05
C ILE A 25 2.19 -2.93 7.21
N PHE A 26 2.66 -1.70 6.98
CA PHE A 26 2.66 -0.63 7.97
C PHE A 26 1.78 0.55 7.50
N PRO A 27 0.81 0.99 8.32
CA PRO A 27 0.06 2.21 8.03
C PRO A 27 0.94 3.43 8.31
N PHE A 28 0.93 4.41 7.40
CA PHE A 28 1.58 5.71 7.59
C PHE A 28 0.60 6.84 7.27
N PHE A 29 0.92 8.05 7.71
CA PHE A 29 0.09 9.23 7.51
C PHE A 29 1.01 10.43 7.27
N GLY A 30 0.92 11.01 6.07
CA GLY A 30 1.73 12.14 5.65
C GLY A 30 1.08 13.49 5.95
N SER A 31 1.77 14.53 5.51
CA SER A 31 1.33 15.92 5.55
C SER A 31 0.36 16.23 4.40
N ARG A 32 -0.14 17.47 4.36
CA ARG A 32 -0.94 17.95 3.23
C ARG A 32 -0.13 17.89 1.94
N VAL A 33 -0.73 17.33 0.89
CA VAL A 33 -0.17 17.30 -0.46
C VAL A 33 -0.06 18.71 -1.04
N GLN A 34 1.12 19.07 -1.56
CA GLN A 34 1.39 20.40 -2.11
C GLN A 34 1.48 20.42 -3.64
N ALA A 35 2.27 19.52 -4.23
CA ALA A 35 2.54 19.48 -5.68
C ALA A 35 2.07 18.19 -6.38
N GLY A 36 1.67 17.18 -5.60
CA GLY A 36 1.31 15.84 -6.06
C GLY A 36 1.72 14.77 -5.04
N VAL A 37 1.07 13.61 -5.10
CA VAL A 37 1.29 12.54 -4.12
C VAL A 37 2.74 12.01 -4.16
N CYS A 38 3.26 11.71 -5.36
CA CYS A 38 4.62 11.16 -5.51
C CYS A 38 5.69 12.15 -5.06
N SER A 39 5.62 13.42 -5.48
CA SER A 39 6.60 14.44 -5.12
C SER A 39 6.57 14.77 -3.62
N THR A 40 5.38 14.76 -3.01
CA THR A 40 5.24 14.92 -1.55
C THR A 40 5.87 13.74 -0.82
N LEU A 41 5.61 12.50 -1.25
CA LEU A 41 6.20 11.30 -0.63
C LEU A 41 7.73 11.31 -0.72
N VAL A 42 8.29 11.62 -1.89
CA VAL A 42 9.75 11.70 -2.09
C VAL A 42 10.40 12.71 -1.15
N SER A 43 9.77 13.88 -0.99
CA SER A 43 10.21 14.92 -0.08
C SER A 43 10.16 14.46 1.39
N GLU A 44 9.05 13.83 1.81
CA GLU A 44 8.89 13.34 3.19
C GLU A 44 9.86 12.21 3.54
N LEU A 45 10.20 11.36 2.57
CA LEU A 45 11.17 10.27 2.75
C LEU A 45 12.62 10.74 2.64
N GLY A 46 12.88 11.99 2.23
CA GLY A 46 14.23 12.54 2.09
C GLY A 46 15.08 11.78 1.07
N LEU A 47 14.46 11.25 0.01
CA LEU A 47 15.15 10.41 -0.96
C LEU A 47 16.07 11.23 -1.86
N SER A 48 17.23 10.66 -2.19
CA SER A 48 18.17 11.25 -3.14
C SER A 48 17.68 11.13 -4.58
N GLU A 49 18.10 12.04 -5.45
CA GLU A 49 17.74 12.06 -6.89
C GLU A 49 18.19 10.82 -7.68
N ASN A 50 19.08 9.99 -7.14
CA ASN A 50 19.62 8.79 -7.80
C ASN A 50 18.86 7.49 -7.47
N ILE A 51 17.75 7.55 -6.71
CA ILE A 51 16.92 6.38 -6.41
C ILE A 51 15.89 6.17 -7.52
N GLU A 52 15.75 4.94 -7.99
CA GLU A 52 14.73 4.59 -8.97
C GLU A 52 13.34 4.61 -8.32
N ILE A 53 12.41 5.34 -8.94
CA ILE A 53 11.02 5.47 -8.51
C ILE A 53 10.13 5.09 -9.68
N ASN A 54 9.28 4.08 -9.46
CA ASN A 54 8.33 3.60 -10.45
C ASN A 54 6.90 3.67 -9.88
N GLU A 55 5.93 4.07 -10.70
CA GLU A 55 4.52 3.99 -10.37
C GLU A 55 3.91 2.76 -11.05
N ILE A 56 3.15 1.96 -10.30
CA ILE A 56 2.32 0.89 -10.87
C ILE A 56 0.86 1.15 -10.51
N SER A 57 -0.07 0.52 -11.24
CA SER A 57 -1.49 0.68 -10.95
C SER A 57 -1.86 0.00 -9.62
N VAL A 58 -2.89 0.55 -8.97
CA VAL A 58 -3.49 -0.04 -7.78
C VAL A 58 -3.98 -1.45 -8.10
N GLU A 59 -4.61 -1.63 -9.26
CA GLU A 59 -5.10 -2.92 -9.73
C GLU A 59 -3.97 -3.93 -9.85
N GLU A 60 -2.82 -3.56 -10.44
CA GLU A 60 -1.70 -4.47 -10.61
C GLU A 60 -1.13 -4.93 -9.26
N PHE A 61 -0.96 -4.01 -8.31
CA PHE A 61 -0.46 -4.35 -6.98
C PHE A 61 -1.42 -5.28 -6.23
N PHE A 62 -2.71 -4.92 -6.21
CA PHE A 62 -3.69 -5.67 -5.44
C PHE A 62 -4.14 -6.96 -6.12
N GLU A 63 -4.04 -7.12 -7.44
CA GLU A 63 -4.27 -8.40 -8.12
C GLU A 63 -3.36 -9.47 -7.52
N ARG A 64 -2.08 -9.16 -7.33
CA ARG A 64 -1.13 -10.07 -6.69
C ARG A 64 -1.45 -10.29 -5.22
N ALA A 65 -1.74 -9.22 -4.47
CA ALA A 65 -1.99 -9.29 -3.03
C ALA A 65 -3.32 -10.00 -2.66
N THR A 66 -4.29 -10.04 -3.59
CA THR A 66 -5.61 -10.64 -3.38
C THR A 66 -5.76 -11.99 -4.06
N LYS A 67 -4.76 -12.44 -4.82
CA LYS A 67 -4.79 -13.72 -5.52
C LYS A 67 -4.85 -14.87 -4.53
N ILE A 68 -5.86 -15.71 -4.68
CA ILE A 68 -5.97 -16.99 -3.98
C ILE A 68 -5.60 -18.09 -4.97
N ASN A 69 -4.58 -18.89 -4.63
CA ASN A 69 -4.23 -20.08 -5.38
C ASN A 69 -4.74 -21.34 -4.67
N ASP A 70 -4.85 -22.44 -5.40
CA ASP A 70 -5.34 -23.72 -4.85
C ASP A 70 -4.42 -24.30 -3.77
N TRP A 71 -3.13 -24.00 -3.86
CA TRP A 71 -2.10 -24.42 -2.90
C TRP A 71 -2.05 -23.56 -1.63
N HIS A 72 -2.81 -22.45 -1.55
CA HIS A 72 -2.88 -21.62 -0.36
C HIS A 72 -3.64 -22.31 0.78
N GLY A 73 -3.07 -22.27 1.98
CA GLY A 73 -3.73 -22.63 3.22
C GLY A 73 -4.77 -21.59 3.67
N GLU A 74 -5.45 -21.87 4.79
CA GLU A 74 -6.50 -20.97 5.31
C GLU A 74 -5.97 -19.59 5.69
N ASN A 75 -4.76 -19.51 6.25
CA ASN A 75 -4.15 -18.24 6.65
C ASN A 75 -3.86 -17.33 5.45
N GLU A 76 -3.31 -17.89 4.36
CA GLU A 76 -3.04 -17.15 3.12
C GLU A 76 -4.34 -16.68 2.46
N LYS A 77 -5.37 -17.54 2.44
CA LYS A 77 -6.72 -17.17 1.95
C LYS A 77 -7.33 -16.05 2.78
N GLN A 78 -7.18 -16.08 4.10
CA GLN A 78 -7.64 -15.00 4.97
C GLN A 78 -6.85 -13.71 4.73
N ASN A 79 -5.53 -13.80 4.54
CA ASN A 79 -4.68 -12.65 4.22
C ASN A 79 -5.11 -11.98 2.91
N ALA A 80 -5.35 -12.76 1.84
CA ALA A 80 -5.84 -12.26 0.56
C ALA A 80 -7.20 -11.54 0.69
N LYS A 81 -8.14 -12.11 1.44
CA LYS A 81 -9.44 -11.45 1.73
C LYS A 81 -9.27 -10.14 2.48
N ARG A 82 -8.33 -10.08 3.43
CA ARG A 82 -8.03 -8.85 4.17
C ARG A 82 -7.39 -7.78 3.28
N PHE A 83 -6.53 -8.17 2.34
CA PHE A 83 -6.04 -7.25 1.30
C PHE A 83 -7.17 -6.70 0.44
N ALA A 84 -8.14 -7.54 0.04
CA ALA A 84 -9.29 -7.07 -0.75
C ALA A 84 -10.13 -6.05 0.04
N ALA A 85 -10.38 -6.31 1.32
CA ALA A 85 -11.08 -5.35 2.19
C ALA A 85 -10.29 -4.06 2.40
N LEU A 86 -8.96 -4.14 2.51
CA LEU A 86 -8.09 -2.95 2.61
C LEU A 86 -8.12 -2.16 1.30
N LYS A 87 -8.04 -2.82 0.14
CA LYS A 87 -8.15 -2.20 -1.19
C LYS A 87 -9.43 -1.36 -1.27
N GLN A 88 -10.58 -2.00 -0.99
CA GLN A 88 -11.88 -1.36 -1.02
C GLN A 88 -11.93 -0.16 -0.04
N LEU A 89 -11.40 -0.32 1.17
CA LEU A 89 -11.32 0.80 2.13
C LEU A 89 -10.54 2.00 1.56
N LEU A 90 -9.42 1.75 0.88
CA LEU A 90 -8.58 2.81 0.32
C LEU A 90 -9.26 3.48 -0.88
N GLU A 91 -9.81 2.72 -1.82
CA GLU A 91 -10.54 3.23 -2.99
C GLU A 91 -11.83 3.98 -2.57
N GLU A 92 -12.49 3.47 -1.52
CA GLU A 92 -13.61 4.04 -0.76
C GLU A 92 -13.43 5.51 -0.35
N ASN A 93 -12.22 5.83 0.10
CA ASN A 93 -11.99 6.97 1.00
C ASN A 93 -10.82 7.86 0.56
N LEU A 94 -9.96 7.40 -0.35
CA LEU A 94 -8.82 8.15 -0.84
C LEU A 94 -9.01 8.55 -2.30
N THR A 95 -8.59 9.77 -2.61
CA THR A 95 -8.46 10.28 -3.98
C THR A 95 -7.01 10.22 -4.42
N ASP A 96 -6.75 10.20 -5.74
CA ASP A 96 -5.39 10.09 -6.31
C ASP A 96 -4.58 8.92 -5.71
N LEU A 97 -5.24 7.77 -5.53
CA LEU A 97 -4.63 6.56 -4.97
C LEU A 97 -3.61 5.99 -5.96
N LYS A 98 -2.37 5.84 -5.50
CA LYS A 98 -1.21 5.41 -6.30
C LYS A 98 -0.40 4.35 -5.57
N VAL A 99 0.32 3.55 -6.34
CA VAL A 99 1.31 2.60 -5.82
C VAL A 99 2.69 2.98 -6.33
N ILE A 100 3.57 3.35 -5.41
CA ILE A 100 4.92 3.84 -5.70
C ILE A 100 5.92 2.80 -5.22
N ARG A 101 6.83 2.40 -6.11
CA ARG A 101 7.93 1.47 -5.87
C ARG A 101 9.23 2.24 -5.86
N ILE A 102 10.03 2.05 -4.82
CA ILE A 102 11.27 2.80 -4.59
C ILE A 102 12.43 1.82 -4.43
N GLY A 103 13.46 1.98 -5.24
CA GLY A 103 14.65 1.12 -5.25
C GLY A 103 14.66 0.06 -6.37
N THR A 104 15.80 -0.61 -6.53
CA THR A 104 16.06 -1.57 -7.63
C THR A 104 16.32 -3.01 -7.16
N ILE A 105 16.96 -3.18 -6.01
CA ILE A 105 17.27 -4.49 -5.41
C ILE A 105 16.36 -4.77 -4.21
N LEU A 106 16.29 -3.83 -3.27
CA LEU A 106 15.31 -3.81 -2.19
C LEU A 106 14.28 -2.77 -2.57
N ILE A 107 13.06 -3.23 -2.83
CA ILE A 107 11.99 -2.39 -3.36
C ILE A 107 10.99 -2.14 -2.24
N ASP A 108 10.96 -0.89 -1.78
CA ASP A 108 9.91 -0.41 -0.88
C ASP A 108 8.67 -0.07 -1.70
N VAL A 109 7.51 -0.51 -1.23
CA VAL A 109 6.23 -0.28 -1.90
C VAL A 109 5.32 0.54 -1.02
N PHE A 110 4.87 1.68 -1.55
CA PHE A 110 3.98 2.62 -0.88
C PHE A 110 2.65 2.67 -1.62
N VAL A 111 1.57 2.31 -0.92
CA VAL A 111 0.21 2.58 -1.37
C VAL A 111 -0.25 3.88 -0.70
N VAL A 112 -0.43 4.93 -1.49
CA VAL A 112 -0.61 6.31 -0.98
C VAL A 112 -1.73 7.01 -1.73
N GLY A 113 -2.52 7.82 -1.03
CA GLY A 113 -3.56 8.64 -1.61
C GLY A 113 -3.89 9.82 -0.70
N ILE A 114 -4.76 10.70 -1.17
CA ILE A 114 -5.19 11.92 -0.48
C ILE A 114 -6.51 11.63 0.21
N ASP A 115 -6.63 12.01 1.49
CA ASP A 115 -7.89 11.96 2.24
C ASP A 115 -8.95 12.81 1.52
N GLY A 116 -10.03 12.17 1.07
CA GLY A 116 -11.07 12.74 0.21
C GLY A 116 -12.12 13.59 0.92
#